data_AF-A0AAQ4DCX6-F1
#
_entry.id   AF-A0AAQ4DCX6-F1
#
_cell.length_a   1.000
_cell.length_b   1.000
_cell.length_c   1.000
_cell.angle_alpha   90.00
_cell.angle_beta   90.00
_cell.angle_gamma   90.00
#
_symmetry.space_group_name_H-M   'P 1'
#
loop_
_entity.id
_entity.type
_entity.pdbx_description
1 polymer ?
#
loop_
_entity_poly.entity_id
_entity_poly.type
_entity_poly.pdbx_seq_one_letter_code
_entity_poly.pdbx_strand_id
1 'polypeptide(L)'
;MLLSYRPKGRLDLLLQKPQEPNVERHTLTKGKWVRGQTVLFRNFGLGQRWMKGTVQHVLGNRMLKLNTAGGPVTRHFDQSTSKETIVNCFRKAGIKAVCDSLDAADNDEASEGEAPAQSDFADAWQQLSEEEGVPEDVSLTDFITSDEYAVTTEELDDTAIIEWVQEKTIVEDCDDTEEATQTATATEVLNSIDILRSYAGAQEHEQALVAVATYERLITPTLMSNRQAKITDFMTASTRTAS
;
A
#
# COMPACT_ATOMS: atom_id res chain seq x y z
N MET A 1 43.26 -36.49 -20.27
CA MET A 1 43.12 -36.28 -18.82
C MET A 1 44.05 -35.15 -18.40
N LEU A 2 43.49 -33.99 -18.01
CA LEU A 2 44.21 -32.91 -17.33
C LEU A 2 43.14 -32.19 -16.48
N LEU A 3 43.19 -32.41 -15.16
CA LEU A 3 42.28 -31.75 -14.22
C LEU A 3 42.68 -30.27 -14.10
N SER A 4 41.83 -29.37 -14.56
CA SER A 4 41.98 -27.93 -14.31
C SER A 4 41.46 -27.58 -12.91
N TYR A 5 42.39 -27.53 -11.95
CA TYR A 5 42.17 -27.00 -10.61
C TYR A 5 42.05 -25.47 -10.70
N ARG A 6 40.88 -24.89 -10.40
CA ARG A 6 40.74 -23.43 -10.20
C ARG A 6 40.76 -23.13 -8.70
N PRO A 7 41.71 -22.33 -8.20
CA PRO A 7 41.69 -21.91 -6.81
C PRO A 7 40.52 -20.96 -6.57
N LYS A 8 39.62 -21.29 -5.64
CA LYS A 8 38.62 -20.37 -5.12
C LYS A 8 39.33 -19.30 -4.29
N GLY A 9 39.70 -18.19 -4.94
CA GLY A 9 40.19 -17.01 -4.25
C GLY A 9 39.11 -16.47 -3.33
N ARG A 10 39.34 -16.50 -2.01
CA ARG A 10 38.53 -15.83 -0.99
C ARG A 10 38.74 -14.30 -1.08
N LEU A 11 38.30 -13.69 -2.18
CA LEU A 11 38.25 -12.23 -2.30
C LEU A 11 37.09 -11.62 -1.49
N ASP A 12 36.14 -12.44 -1.02
CA ASP A 12 35.03 -12.03 -0.14
C ASP A 12 35.47 -11.54 1.26
N LEU A 13 36.74 -11.69 1.64
CA LEU A 13 37.27 -11.19 2.91
C LEU A 13 37.87 -9.78 2.83
N LEU A 14 38.04 -9.21 1.63
CA LEU A 14 38.73 -7.92 1.44
C LEU A 14 37.84 -6.80 0.88
N LEU A 15 36.59 -7.09 0.53
CA LEU A 15 35.61 -6.07 0.18
C LEU A 15 34.69 -5.83 1.38
N GLN A 16 35.01 -4.81 2.17
CA GLN A 16 34.02 -4.17 3.06
C GLN A 16 32.82 -3.78 2.19
N LYS A 17 31.70 -4.50 2.40
CA LYS A 17 30.41 -4.13 1.83
C LYS A 17 30.16 -2.65 2.17
N PRO A 18 29.76 -1.81 1.20
CA PRO A 18 29.23 -0.50 1.50
C PRO A 18 28.09 -0.69 2.50
N GLN A 19 28.24 -0.07 3.66
CA GLN A 19 27.23 -0.04 4.71
C GLN A 19 26.04 0.72 4.13
N GLU A 20 25.08 -0.02 3.56
CA GLU A 20 23.75 0.50 3.30
C GLU A 20 23.24 1.13 4.61
N PRO A 21 22.61 2.31 4.57
CA PRO A 21 22.02 2.89 5.76
C PRO A 21 21.07 1.85 6.33
N ASN A 22 21.45 1.37 7.51
CA ASN A 22 20.71 0.47 8.35
C ASN A 22 19.34 1.11 8.58
N VAL A 23 18.39 0.86 7.68
CA VAL A 23 16.98 0.90 8.04
C VAL A 23 16.88 -0.24 9.00
N GLU A 24 17.12 0.09 10.27
CA GLU A 24 16.79 -0.74 11.39
C GLU A 24 15.32 -1.06 11.19
N ARG A 25 15.07 -2.23 10.57
CA ARG A 25 13.97 -3.07 10.97
C ARG A 25 14.27 -3.35 12.42
N HIS A 26 13.96 -2.37 13.26
CA HIS A 26 13.81 -2.54 14.68
C HIS A 26 12.86 -3.71 14.74
N THR A 27 13.43 -4.87 15.01
CA THR A 27 12.73 -6.00 15.54
C THR A 27 12.08 -5.40 16.77
N LEU A 28 10.84 -4.95 16.59
CA LEU A 28 9.97 -4.54 17.67
C LEU A 28 10.10 -5.70 18.63
N THR A 29 10.80 -5.46 19.73
CA THR A 29 11.25 -6.48 20.66
C THR A 29 10.01 -7.29 20.94
N LYS A 30 9.92 -8.49 20.33
CA LYS A 30 8.68 -9.26 20.28
C LYS A 30 8.36 -9.54 21.73
N GLY A 31 7.41 -8.78 22.28
CA GLY A 31 6.99 -8.89 23.66
C GLY A 31 6.77 -10.35 23.93
N LYS A 32 7.48 -10.89 24.93
CA LYS A 32 7.36 -12.28 25.33
C LYS A 32 5.89 -12.48 25.71
N TRP A 33 5.13 -13.19 24.89
CA TRP A 33 3.70 -13.42 25.15
C TRP A 33 3.53 -14.04 26.54
N VAL A 34 2.66 -13.45 27.34
CA VAL A 34 2.41 -13.89 28.73
C VAL A 34 1.08 -14.65 28.80
N ARG A 35 1.00 -15.68 29.64
CA ARG A 35 -0.27 -16.37 29.92
C ARG A 35 -1.26 -15.39 30.57
N GLY A 36 -2.50 -15.40 30.13
CA GLY A 36 -3.55 -14.48 30.56
C GLY A 36 -3.61 -13.17 29.77
N GLN A 37 -2.67 -12.90 28.86
CA GLN A 37 -2.68 -11.68 28.06
C GLN A 37 -3.84 -11.69 27.06
N THR A 38 -4.56 -10.57 26.98
CA THR A 38 -5.60 -10.37 25.95
C THR A 38 -4.93 -10.04 24.62
N VAL A 39 -5.29 -10.81 23.59
CA VAL A 39 -4.73 -10.69 22.25
C VAL A 39 -5.84 -10.70 21.21
N LEU A 40 -5.61 -9.96 20.13
CA LEU A 40 -6.47 -9.96 18.95
C LEU A 40 -5.86 -10.91 17.92
N PHE A 41 -6.65 -11.79 17.34
CA PHE A 41 -6.17 -12.73 16.32
C PHE A 41 -7.07 -12.75 15.11
N ARG A 42 -6.49 -13.05 13.94
CA ARG A 42 -7.25 -13.13 12.69
C ARG A 42 -8.18 -14.36 12.68
N ASN A 43 -9.43 -14.10 12.36
CA ASN A 43 -10.44 -15.11 12.05
C ASN A 43 -10.50 -15.31 10.53
N PHE A 44 -10.50 -16.57 10.11
CA PHE A 44 -10.60 -16.96 8.69
C PHE A 44 -11.97 -17.57 8.35
N GLY A 45 -12.89 -17.64 9.32
CA GLY A 45 -14.27 -18.03 9.10
C GLY A 45 -15.16 -16.86 8.68
N LEU A 46 -16.46 -17.14 8.55
CA LEU A 46 -17.50 -16.13 8.35
C LEU A 46 -17.68 -15.32 9.65
N GLY A 47 -17.71 -13.98 9.54
CA GLY A 47 -17.89 -13.07 10.68
C GLY A 47 -16.76 -12.03 10.82
N GLN A 48 -16.61 -11.47 12.02
CA GLN A 48 -15.59 -10.45 12.30
C GLN A 48 -14.17 -11.01 12.07
N ARG A 49 -13.36 -10.26 11.30
CA ARG A 49 -12.00 -10.65 10.88
C ARG A 49 -10.99 -10.70 12.02
N TRP A 50 -11.23 -9.98 13.11
CA TRP A 50 -10.38 -9.98 14.30
C TRP A 50 -11.20 -10.42 15.49
N MET A 51 -10.75 -11.46 16.18
CA MET A 51 -11.39 -11.93 17.40
C MET A 51 -10.48 -11.71 18.60
N LYS A 52 -11.10 -11.40 19.73
CA LYS A 52 -10.44 -11.24 21.02
C LYS A 52 -10.31 -12.61 21.68
N GLY A 53 -9.13 -12.90 22.23
CA GLY A 53 -8.89 -14.11 23.01
C GLY A 53 -7.82 -13.89 24.06
N THR A 54 -7.74 -14.79 25.04
CA THR A 54 -6.71 -14.75 26.08
C THR A 54 -5.68 -15.84 25.87
N VAL A 55 -4.39 -15.54 26.01
CA VAL A 55 -3.31 -16.52 25.87
C VAL A 55 -3.38 -17.55 27.01
N GLN A 56 -3.76 -18.79 26.71
CA GLN A 56 -3.75 -19.88 27.67
C GLN A 56 -2.33 -20.46 27.81
N HIS A 57 -1.71 -20.79 26.67
CA HIS A 57 -0.35 -21.34 26.64
C HIS A 57 0.45 -20.81 25.44
N VAL A 58 1.72 -20.54 25.68
CA VAL A 58 2.72 -20.32 24.63
C VAL A 58 3.37 -21.66 24.35
N LEU A 59 3.20 -22.15 23.12
CA LEU A 59 3.82 -23.38 22.63
C LEU A 59 5.20 -23.03 22.02
N GLY A 60 6.16 -23.95 22.14
CA GLY A 60 7.59 -23.74 21.82
C GLY A 60 7.93 -23.35 20.38
N ASN A 61 6.96 -23.35 19.46
CA ASN A 61 7.17 -23.07 18.03
C ASN A 61 6.43 -21.80 17.59
N ARG A 62 6.51 -20.71 18.37
CA ARG A 62 5.82 -19.44 18.07
C ARG A 62 4.31 -19.62 17.87
N MET A 63 3.71 -20.54 18.60
CA MET A 63 2.28 -20.83 18.59
C MET A 63 1.67 -20.44 19.93
N LEU A 64 0.44 -19.92 19.89
CA LEU A 64 -0.35 -19.57 21.05
C LEU A 64 -1.60 -20.41 21.04
N LYS A 65 -1.90 -21.04 22.17
CA LYS A 65 -3.22 -21.56 22.47
C LYS A 65 -4.01 -20.45 23.14
N LEU A 66 -5.04 -19.97 22.47
CA LEU A 66 -5.92 -18.88 22.87
C LEU A 66 -7.24 -19.45 23.37
N ASN A 67 -7.72 -18.95 24.49
CA ASN A 67 -9.08 -19.20 24.93
C ASN A 67 -9.99 -18.14 24.32
N THR A 68 -11.04 -18.56 23.62
CA THR A 68 -12.06 -17.71 22.99
C THR A 68 -13.43 -18.17 23.47
N ALA A 69 -14.48 -17.35 23.35
CA ALA A 69 -15.86 -17.74 23.68
C ALA A 69 -16.32 -19.02 22.95
N GLY A 70 -15.86 -19.23 21.71
CA GLY A 70 -16.11 -20.45 20.93
C GLY A 70 -15.18 -21.64 21.24
N GLY A 71 -14.36 -21.56 22.28
CA GLY A 71 -13.43 -22.62 22.69
C GLY A 71 -11.95 -22.33 22.43
N PRO A 72 -11.06 -23.31 22.71
CA PRO A 72 -9.62 -23.15 22.59
C PRO A 72 -9.17 -23.18 21.13
N VAL A 73 -8.55 -22.09 20.66
CA VAL A 73 -8.05 -21.94 19.29
C VAL A 73 -6.53 -21.84 19.33
N THR A 74 -5.84 -22.51 18.40
CA THR A 74 -4.37 -22.39 18.30
C THR A 74 -3.99 -21.53 17.09
N ARG A 75 -3.13 -20.53 17.31
CA ARG A 75 -2.70 -19.56 16.29
C ARG A 75 -1.21 -19.31 16.33
N HIS A 76 -0.65 -18.92 15.19
CA HIS A 76 0.75 -18.51 15.10
C HIS A 76 0.93 -17.07 15.61
N PHE A 77 2.11 -16.73 16.13
CA PHE A 77 2.43 -15.39 16.65
C PHE A 77 2.12 -14.27 15.64
N ASP A 78 2.37 -14.50 14.36
CA ASP A 78 2.18 -13.48 13.32
C ASP A 78 0.71 -13.27 12.95
N GLN A 79 -0.18 -14.14 13.42
CA GLN A 79 -1.63 -14.02 13.27
C GLN A 79 -2.28 -13.40 14.51
N SER A 80 -1.50 -13.07 15.54
CA SER A 80 -1.94 -12.52 16.81
C SER A 80 -1.21 -11.20 17.10
N THR A 81 -1.95 -10.20 17.60
CA THR A 81 -1.39 -8.89 17.95
C THR A 81 -1.87 -8.49 19.34
N SER A 82 -0.98 -7.95 20.17
CA SER A 82 -1.34 -7.38 21.48
C SER A 82 -1.82 -5.94 21.35
N LYS A 83 -2.70 -5.49 22.26
CA LYS A 83 -3.15 -4.08 22.32
C LYS A 83 -1.96 -3.10 22.39
N GLU A 84 -0.93 -3.46 23.14
CA GLU A 84 0.31 -2.67 23.25
C GLU A 84 1.05 -2.51 21.92
N THR A 85 1.10 -3.56 21.10
CA THR A 85 1.73 -3.50 19.78
C THR A 85 0.96 -2.54 18.88
N ILE A 86 -0.37 -2.59 18.93
CA ILE A 86 -1.25 -1.70 18.17
C ILE A 86 -1.03 -0.24 18.60
N VAL A 87 -1.05 0.04 19.91
CA VAL A 87 -0.79 1.39 20.45
C VAL A 87 0.60 1.89 20.05
N ASN A 88 1.61 1.02 20.06
CA ASN A 88 2.96 1.40 19.65
C ASN A 88 3.05 1.70 18.14
N CYS A 89 2.30 0.98 17.29
CA CYS A 89 2.19 1.30 15.88
C CYS A 89 1.53 2.67 15.66
N PHE A 90 0.43 2.97 16.37
CA PHE A 90 -0.22 4.29 16.30
C PHE A 90 0.72 5.41 16.77
N ARG A 91 1.45 5.19 17.86
CA ARG A 91 2.46 6.15 18.36
C ARG A 91 3.55 6.41 17.32
N LYS A 92 4.05 5.37 16.66
CA LYS A 92 5.05 5.50 15.58
C LYS A 92 4.49 6.19 14.33
N ALA A 93 3.20 6.04 14.05
CA ALA A 93 2.52 6.75 12.98
C ALA A 93 2.22 8.23 13.31
N GLY A 94 2.63 8.72 14.48
CA GLY A 94 2.38 10.10 14.92
C GLY A 94 0.94 10.33 15.38
N ILE A 95 0.11 9.29 15.45
CA ILE A 95 -1.26 9.36 15.97
C ILE A 95 -1.14 9.34 17.50
N LYS A 96 -1.22 10.52 18.11
CA LYS A 96 -1.32 10.63 19.58
C LYS A 96 -2.66 10.09 20.01
N ALA A 97 -2.64 8.93 20.67
CA ALA A 97 -3.81 8.42 21.37
C ALA A 97 -4.17 9.43 22.46
N VAL A 98 -5.27 10.16 22.27
CA VAL A 98 -6.00 10.77 23.38
C VAL A 98 -6.70 9.61 24.06
N CYS A 99 -6.03 9.02 25.04
CA CYS A 99 -6.61 8.02 25.90
C CYS A 99 -6.86 8.67 27.26
N ASP A 100 -8.08 9.16 27.43
CA ASP A 100 -8.73 9.12 28.74
C ASP A 100 -9.98 8.24 28.63
N SER A 101 -9.96 7.21 29.47
CA SER A 101 -11.11 6.52 30.04
C SER A 101 -12.13 5.88 29.08
N LEU A 102 -12.03 4.56 28.94
CA LEU A 102 -12.98 3.65 29.60
C LEU A 102 -12.62 2.19 29.28
N ASP A 103 -12.53 1.40 30.33
CA ASP A 103 -12.61 -0.05 30.28
C ASP A 103 -13.93 -0.45 29.64
N ALA A 104 -13.89 -0.87 28.37
CA ALA A 104 -14.98 -1.61 27.75
C ALA A 104 -15.01 -3.02 28.36
N ALA A 105 -15.57 -3.09 29.57
CA ALA A 105 -16.17 -4.28 30.12
C ALA A 105 -17.35 -4.71 29.21
N ASP A 106 -17.60 -6.01 29.20
CA ASP A 106 -18.71 -6.71 28.55
C ASP A 106 -19.93 -5.83 28.25
N ASN A 107 -20.20 -5.60 26.95
CA ASN A 107 -21.56 -5.36 26.50
C ASN A 107 -21.74 -6.04 25.14
N ASP A 108 -21.79 -7.38 25.17
CA ASP A 108 -22.42 -8.18 24.13
C ASP A 108 -23.94 -8.05 24.34
N GLU A 109 -24.52 -6.93 23.93
CA GLU A 109 -25.90 -6.88 23.46
C GLU A 109 -25.97 -5.88 22.32
N ALA A 110 -26.68 -6.27 21.27
CA ALA A 110 -26.98 -5.46 20.11
C ALA A 110 -27.78 -4.22 20.54
N SER A 111 -27.09 -3.15 20.92
CA SER A 111 -27.69 -1.84 21.03
C SER A 111 -27.73 -1.26 19.63
N GLU A 112 -28.91 -1.24 19.04
CA GLU A 112 -29.26 -0.18 18.10
C GLU A 112 -28.81 1.15 18.73
N GLY A 113 -28.15 1.99 17.94
CA GLY A 113 -27.65 3.27 18.44
C GLY A 113 -28.80 4.07 19.02
N GLU A 114 -28.90 4.09 20.36
CA GLU A 114 -29.81 4.98 21.06
C GLU A 114 -29.26 6.37 20.80
N ALA A 115 -29.87 7.07 19.84
CA ALA A 115 -29.63 8.48 19.63
C ALA A 115 -29.76 9.17 20.99
N PRO A 116 -28.82 10.07 21.38
CA PRO A 116 -28.96 10.81 22.62
C PRO A 116 -30.36 11.40 22.67
N ALA A 117 -31.04 11.29 23.82
CA ALA A 117 -32.38 11.83 23.97
C ALA A 117 -32.36 13.29 23.51
N GLN A 118 -33.39 13.74 22.79
CA GLN A 118 -33.43 15.09 22.22
C GLN A 118 -33.18 16.20 23.27
N SER A 119 -33.42 15.91 24.56
CA SER A 119 -33.08 16.76 25.70
C SER A 119 -31.58 16.98 25.87
N ASP A 120 -30.77 15.93 25.76
CA ASP A 120 -29.33 16.00 26.06
C ASP A 120 -28.58 16.81 24.99
N PHE A 121 -29.09 16.77 23.75
CA PHE A 121 -28.58 17.58 22.64
C PHE A 121 -28.98 19.05 22.77
N ALA A 122 -30.21 19.34 23.23
CA ALA A 122 -30.65 20.70 23.49
C ALA A 122 -29.85 21.37 24.62
N ASP A 123 -29.56 20.62 25.69
CA ASP A 123 -28.75 21.09 26.82
C ASP A 123 -27.29 21.37 26.38
N ALA A 124 -26.71 20.50 25.54
CA ALA A 124 -25.37 20.70 24.98
C ALA A 124 -25.30 21.92 24.04
N TRP A 125 -26.33 22.15 23.23
CA TRP A 125 -26.40 23.34 22.37
C TRP A 125 -26.54 24.63 23.18
N GLN A 126 -27.33 24.62 24.25
CA GLN A 126 -27.45 25.76 25.15
C GLN A 126 -26.09 26.09 25.80
N GLN A 127 -25.35 25.08 26.26
CA GLN A 127 -24.02 25.29 26.82
C GLN A 127 -23.03 25.90 25.80
N LEU A 128 -23.08 25.48 24.54
CA LEU A 128 -22.26 26.06 23.46
C LEU A 128 -22.67 27.50 23.11
N SER A 129 -23.97 27.81 23.20
CA SER A 129 -24.45 29.18 23.00
C SER A 129 -24.02 30.12 24.13
N GLU A 130 -23.94 29.63 25.37
CA GLU A 130 -23.46 30.39 26.52
C GLU A 130 -21.93 30.65 26.47
N GLU A 131 -21.18 29.79 25.79
CA GLU A 131 -19.72 29.92 25.58
C GLU A 131 -19.37 30.75 24.32
N GLU A 132 -20.34 31.40 23.67
CA GLU A 132 -20.17 32.21 22.45
C GLU A 132 -19.63 31.39 21.26
N GLY A 133 -19.74 30.06 21.31
CA GLY A 133 -19.26 29.13 20.29
C GLY A 133 -20.22 28.98 19.10
N VAL A 134 -21.44 29.53 19.20
CA VAL A 134 -22.47 29.49 18.17
C VAL A 134 -22.86 30.93 17.81
N PRO A 135 -22.86 31.29 16.52
CA PRO A 135 -23.37 32.59 16.05
C PRO A 135 -24.83 32.82 16.48
N GLU A 136 -25.17 34.02 16.97
CA GLU A 136 -26.52 34.37 17.47
C GLU A 136 -27.63 34.22 16.41
N ASP A 137 -27.26 34.14 15.13
CA ASP A 137 -28.15 33.96 13.98
C ASP A 137 -28.48 32.49 13.67
N VAL A 138 -27.83 31.52 14.33
CA VAL A 138 -28.05 30.08 14.08
C VAL A 138 -28.86 29.45 15.21
N SER A 139 -30.09 29.04 14.88
CA SER A 139 -30.94 28.28 15.80
C SER A 139 -30.59 26.79 15.79
N LEU A 140 -30.82 26.10 16.92
CA LEU A 140 -30.65 24.64 17.01
C LEU A 140 -31.42 23.90 15.91
N THR A 141 -32.63 24.36 15.60
CA THR A 141 -33.45 23.80 14.52
C THR A 141 -32.80 24.02 13.16
N ASP A 142 -32.27 25.21 12.90
CA ASP A 142 -31.57 25.52 11.63
C ASP A 142 -30.33 24.65 11.44
N PHE A 143 -29.56 24.42 12.51
CA PHE A 143 -28.41 23.51 12.48
C PHE A 143 -28.81 22.06 12.19
N ILE A 144 -29.88 21.57 12.83
CA ILE A 144 -30.36 20.19 12.64
C ILE A 144 -30.97 20.02 11.24
N THR A 145 -31.73 21.00 10.76
CA THR A 145 -32.44 20.92 9.46
C THR A 145 -31.60 21.47 8.31
N SER A 146 -30.33 21.79 8.53
CA SER A 146 -29.45 22.38 7.51
C SER A 146 -29.27 21.46 6.30
N ASP A 147 -29.41 20.14 6.48
CA ASP A 147 -29.33 19.15 5.41
C ASP A 147 -30.69 18.72 4.86
N GLU A 148 -31.80 19.13 5.49
CA GLU A 148 -33.16 18.80 5.02
C GLU A 148 -33.46 19.41 3.64
N TYR A 149 -32.85 20.56 3.36
CA TYR A 149 -32.88 21.21 2.04
C TYR A 149 -31.61 20.97 1.22
N ALA A 150 -30.73 20.06 1.65
CA ALA A 150 -29.62 19.66 0.81
C ALA A 150 -30.20 19.01 -0.45
N VAL A 151 -30.12 19.74 -1.57
CA VAL A 151 -30.49 19.23 -2.89
C VAL A 151 -29.55 18.08 -3.18
N THR A 152 -30.01 16.86 -2.91
CA THR A 152 -29.37 15.67 -3.44
C THR A 152 -29.46 15.78 -4.96
N THR A 153 -28.32 15.79 -5.62
CA THR A 153 -28.30 15.69 -7.08
C THR A 153 -29.02 14.41 -7.44
N GLU A 154 -29.87 14.46 -8.47
CA GLU A 154 -30.49 13.29 -9.06
C GLU A 154 -29.46 12.15 -9.20
N GLU A 155 -29.86 10.93 -8.83
CA GLU A 155 -29.00 9.75 -9.01
C GLU A 155 -28.72 9.60 -10.50
N LEU A 156 -27.49 9.93 -10.92
CA LEU A 156 -27.03 9.67 -12.27
C LEU A 156 -27.05 8.15 -12.48
N ASP A 157 -27.86 7.69 -13.43
CA ASP A 157 -27.87 6.28 -13.82
C ASP A 157 -26.47 5.87 -14.32
N ASP A 158 -26.09 4.61 -14.10
CA ASP A 158 -24.78 4.09 -14.49
C ASP A 158 -24.49 4.35 -15.98
N THR A 159 -25.53 4.35 -16.81
CA THR A 159 -25.44 4.67 -18.24
C THR A 159 -25.02 6.12 -18.50
N ALA A 160 -25.57 7.08 -17.75
CA ALA A 160 -25.21 8.50 -17.84
C ALA A 160 -23.80 8.77 -17.27
N ILE A 161 -23.38 8.02 -16.24
CA ILE A 161 -22.01 8.09 -15.70
C ILE A 161 -21.00 7.62 -16.76
N ILE A 162 -21.29 6.49 -17.42
CA ILE A 162 -20.43 5.95 -18.47
C ILE A 162 -20.37 6.92 -19.65
N GLU A 163 -21.49 7.48 -20.07
CA GLU A 163 -21.55 8.46 -21.15
C GLU A 163 -20.76 9.73 -20.80
N TRP A 164 -20.88 10.24 -19.57
CA TRP A 164 -20.13 11.43 -19.13
C TRP A 164 -18.61 11.18 -19.05
N VAL A 165 -18.19 10.00 -18.60
CA VAL A 165 -16.77 9.60 -18.60
C VAL A 165 -16.25 9.46 -20.03
N GLN A 166 -17.04 8.87 -20.93
CA GLN A 166 -16.68 8.73 -22.34
C GLN A 166 -16.62 10.09 -23.04
N GLU A 167 -17.63 10.94 -22.85
CA GLU A 167 -17.68 12.30 -23.41
C GLU A 167 -16.50 13.15 -22.93
N LYS A 168 -16.16 13.07 -21.63
CA LYS A 168 -14.96 13.74 -21.09
C LYS A 168 -13.64 13.20 -21.67
N THR A 169 -13.64 11.98 -22.19
CA THR A 169 -12.49 11.38 -22.87
C THR A 169 -12.45 11.73 -24.37
N ILE A 170 -13.59 12.09 -24.98
CA ILE A 170 -13.72 12.30 -26.42
C ILE A 170 -13.49 13.77 -26.83
N VAL A 171 -13.63 14.75 -25.92
CA VAL A 171 -13.55 16.18 -26.27
C VAL A 171 -12.11 16.77 -26.26
N GLU A 172 -11.09 16.00 -25.91
CA GLU A 172 -9.66 16.43 -26.03
C GLU A 172 -8.87 15.77 -27.16
N ASP A 173 -9.50 15.13 -28.15
CA ASP A 173 -8.78 14.72 -29.37
C ASP A 173 -9.66 14.77 -30.61
N CYS A 174 -9.74 15.96 -31.22
CA CYS A 174 -10.18 16.14 -32.60
C CYS A 174 -8.96 16.39 -33.48
N ASP A 175 -8.19 15.34 -33.80
CA ASP A 175 -7.70 15.09 -35.18
C ASP A 175 -7.12 13.66 -35.31
N ASP A 176 -7.64 12.90 -36.27
CA ASP A 176 -7.14 11.62 -36.82
C ASP A 176 -6.73 10.47 -35.87
N THR A 177 -7.69 9.56 -35.63
CA THR A 177 -7.48 8.24 -35.02
C THR A 177 -6.67 7.30 -35.92
N GLU A 178 -5.34 7.43 -35.91
CA GLU A 178 -4.46 6.26 -35.94
C GLU A 178 -4.24 5.78 -34.50
N GLU A 179 -4.42 4.48 -34.28
CA GLU A 179 -4.30 3.80 -32.98
C GLU A 179 -2.86 3.95 -32.43
N ALA A 180 -2.59 5.05 -31.75
CA ALA A 180 -1.29 5.36 -31.15
C ALA A 180 -1.04 4.47 -29.94
N THR A 181 -0.62 3.23 -30.20
CA THR A 181 0.09 2.41 -29.22
C THR A 181 1.28 3.22 -28.69
N GLN A 182 1.21 3.66 -27.43
CA GLN A 182 2.34 4.33 -26.78
C GLN A 182 3.55 3.38 -26.82
N THR A 183 4.51 3.68 -27.68
CA THR A 183 5.71 2.85 -27.83
C THR A 183 6.64 3.11 -26.64
N ALA A 184 6.95 2.05 -25.88
CA ALA A 184 7.83 2.14 -24.71
C ALA A 184 9.19 2.75 -25.08
N THR A 185 9.71 3.64 -24.23
CA THR A 185 10.99 4.31 -24.47
C THR A 185 12.16 3.33 -24.39
N ALA A 186 13.27 3.62 -25.09
CA ALA A 186 14.45 2.76 -25.10
C ALA A 186 14.99 2.42 -23.70
N THR A 187 14.92 3.38 -22.78
CA THR A 187 15.30 3.20 -21.37
C THR A 187 14.39 2.25 -20.62
N GLU A 188 13.07 2.30 -20.86
CA GLU A 188 12.10 1.39 -20.23
C GLU A 188 12.28 -0.04 -20.73
N VAL A 189 12.55 -0.20 -22.03
CA VAL A 189 12.79 -1.52 -22.62
C VAL A 189 14.04 -2.16 -22.02
N LEU A 190 15.16 -1.43 -21.91
CA LEU A 190 16.39 -1.96 -21.30
C LEU A 190 16.23 -2.27 -19.80
N ASN A 191 15.54 -1.40 -19.05
CA ASN A 191 15.24 -1.65 -17.63
C ASN A 191 14.36 -2.91 -17.46
N SER A 192 13.38 -3.10 -18.34
CA SER A 192 12.52 -4.30 -18.32
C SER A 192 13.33 -5.57 -18.58
N ILE A 193 14.33 -5.53 -19.48
CA ILE A 193 15.25 -6.64 -19.72
C ILE A 193 16.08 -6.95 -18.46
N ASP A 194 16.56 -5.93 -17.75
CA ASP A 194 17.33 -6.11 -16.52
C ASP A 194 16.50 -6.80 -15.43
N ILE A 195 15.23 -6.42 -15.27
CA ILE A 195 14.28 -7.08 -14.37
C ILE A 195 14.10 -8.55 -14.73
N LEU A 196 13.88 -8.85 -16.02
CA LEU A 196 13.73 -10.22 -16.51
C LEU A 196 15.00 -11.06 -16.28
N ARG A 197 16.18 -10.47 -16.47
CA ARG A 197 17.47 -11.14 -16.22
C ARG A 197 17.67 -11.43 -14.73
N SER A 198 17.32 -10.48 -13.86
CA SER A 198 17.39 -10.64 -12.40
C SER A 198 16.46 -11.76 -11.93
N TYR A 199 15.21 -11.77 -12.42
CA TYR A 199 14.22 -12.79 -12.07
C TYR A 199 14.64 -14.19 -12.57
N ALA A 200 15.04 -14.30 -13.84
CA ALA A 200 15.47 -15.58 -14.42
C ALA A 200 16.75 -16.11 -13.74
N GLY A 201 17.67 -15.22 -13.36
CA GLY A 201 18.89 -15.57 -12.63
C GLY A 201 18.59 -16.08 -11.20
N ALA A 202 17.62 -15.48 -10.50
CA ALA A 202 17.22 -15.92 -9.17
C ALA A 202 16.57 -17.32 -9.15
N GLN A 203 15.95 -17.73 -10.26
CA GLN A 203 15.30 -19.03 -10.43
C GLN A 203 16.19 -20.08 -11.13
N GLU A 204 17.45 -19.74 -11.45
CA GLU A 204 18.38 -20.60 -12.19
C GLU A 204 17.79 -21.13 -13.53
N HIS A 205 16.89 -20.35 -14.16
CA HIS A 205 16.25 -20.73 -15.43
C HIS A 205 17.17 -20.42 -16.62
N GLU A 206 18.08 -21.34 -16.93
CA GLU A 206 19.06 -21.20 -18.02
C GLU A 206 18.41 -20.90 -19.38
N GLN A 207 17.30 -21.57 -19.71
CA GLN A 207 16.57 -21.32 -20.97
C GLN A 207 16.00 -19.91 -21.05
N ALA A 208 15.52 -19.36 -19.93
CA ALA A 208 14.99 -18.00 -19.88
C ALA A 208 16.12 -16.96 -20.02
N LEU A 209 17.28 -17.20 -19.40
CA LEU A 209 18.45 -16.34 -19.56
C LEU A 209 18.94 -16.27 -21.01
N VAL A 210 18.98 -17.41 -21.71
CA VAL A 210 19.34 -17.47 -23.14
C VAL A 210 18.32 -16.72 -24.01
N ALA A 211 17.02 -16.87 -23.71
CA ALA A 211 15.97 -16.16 -24.44
C ALA A 211 16.05 -14.63 -24.24
N VAL A 212 16.23 -14.18 -23.00
CA VAL A 212 16.37 -12.75 -22.67
C VAL A 212 17.62 -12.15 -23.33
N ALA A 213 18.76 -12.83 -23.27
CA ALA A 213 19.99 -12.38 -23.93
C ALA A 213 19.85 -12.32 -25.46
N THR A 214 19.11 -13.27 -26.04
CA THR A 214 18.83 -13.27 -27.48
C THR A 214 17.94 -12.09 -27.86
N TYR A 215 16.89 -11.84 -27.09
CA TYR A 215 15.99 -10.70 -27.30
C TYR A 215 16.75 -9.37 -27.21
N GLU A 216 17.52 -9.16 -26.14
CA GLU A 216 18.35 -7.98 -25.93
C GLU A 216 19.29 -7.69 -27.11
N ARG A 217 19.97 -8.72 -27.62
CA ARG A 217 20.85 -8.60 -28.79
C ARG A 217 20.11 -8.14 -30.05
N LEU A 218 18.84 -8.54 -30.23
CA LEU A 218 18.04 -8.18 -31.40
C LEU A 218 17.52 -6.74 -31.32
N ILE A 219 17.17 -6.26 -30.13
CA ILE A 219 16.55 -4.95 -29.95
C ILE A 219 17.55 -3.82 -29.66
N THR A 220 18.74 -4.12 -29.13
CA THR A 220 19.75 -3.08 -28.82
C THR A 220 20.13 -2.24 -30.05
N PRO A 221 20.33 -2.82 -31.25
CA PRO A 221 20.64 -2.03 -32.45
C PRO A 221 19.49 -1.12 -32.90
N THR A 222 18.24 -1.56 -32.77
CA THR A 222 17.06 -0.75 -33.13
C THR A 222 16.79 0.37 -32.12
N LEU A 223 17.13 0.16 -30.84
CA LEU A 223 17.03 1.20 -29.81
C LEU A 223 18.15 2.25 -29.88
N MET A 224 19.33 1.89 -30.39
CA MET A 224 20.51 2.77 -30.44
C MET A 224 20.77 3.43 -31.80
N SER A 225 19.95 3.17 -32.84
CA SER A 225 20.22 3.65 -34.21
C SER A 225 20.11 5.16 -34.42
N ASN A 226 19.68 5.94 -33.43
CA ASN A 226 19.48 7.38 -33.55
C ASN A 226 20.75 8.24 -33.40
N ARG A 227 21.96 7.65 -33.43
CA ARG A 227 23.21 8.39 -33.17
C ARG A 227 24.05 8.74 -34.41
N GLN A 228 23.70 8.30 -35.61
CA GLN A 228 24.56 8.45 -36.81
C GLN A 228 23.96 9.29 -37.96
N ALA A 229 23.19 10.35 -37.68
CA ALA A 229 22.78 11.28 -38.74
C ALA A 229 23.85 12.35 -39.10
N LYS A 230 24.87 12.57 -38.26
CA LYS A 230 25.72 13.79 -38.37
C LYS A 230 26.96 13.70 -39.27
N ILE A 231 27.42 12.52 -39.69
CA ILE A 231 28.64 12.42 -40.52
C ILE A 231 28.33 12.56 -42.01
N THR A 232 27.22 12.00 -42.48
CA THR A 232 26.77 12.12 -43.88
C THR A 232 26.35 13.55 -44.23
N ASP A 233 25.74 14.29 -43.30
CA ASP A 233 25.39 15.70 -43.49
C ASP A 233 26.61 16.63 -43.53
N PHE A 234 27.70 16.27 -42.84
CA PHE A 234 28.96 17.03 -42.90
C PHE A 234 29.67 16.88 -44.26
N MET A 235 29.62 15.69 -44.85
CA MET A 235 30.21 15.39 -46.16
C MET A 235 29.44 16.04 -47.31
N THR A 236 28.12 16.14 -47.23
CA THR A 236 27.29 16.82 -48.23
C THR A 236 27.29 18.35 -48.09
N ALA A 237 27.47 18.88 -46.88
CA ALA A 237 27.67 20.33 -46.68
C ALA A 237 29.06 20.81 -47.14
N SER A 238 30.10 20.00 -46.97
CA SER A 238 31.48 20.36 -47.36
C SER A 238 31.70 20.41 -48.88
N THR A 239 30.85 19.76 -49.68
CA THR A 239 30.95 19.80 -51.16
C THR A 239 30.21 20.99 -51.79
N ARG A 240 29.40 21.73 -51.01
CA ARG A 240 28.59 22.86 -51.52
C ARG A 240 29.22 24.24 -51.35
N THR A 241 30.38 24.33 -50.68
CA THR A 241 31.12 25.59 -50.42
C THR A 241 32.42 25.72 -51.21
N ALA A 242 32.71 24.78 -52.13
CA ALA A 242 33.80 24.87 -53.08
C ALA A 242 33.23 25.08 -54.50
N SER A 243 32.66 26.25 -54.77
CA SER A 243 32.45 26.74 -56.13
C SER A 243 32.63 28.24 -56.21
#